data_AF-A0A7Y9FES2-F1
#
_entry.id   AF-A0A7Y9FES2-F1
#
_cell.length_a   1.000
_cell.length_b   1.000
_cell.length_c   1.000
_cell.angle_alpha   90.00
_cell.angle_beta   90.00
_cell.angle_gamma   90.00
#
_symmetry.space_group_name_H-M   'P 1'
#
loop_
_entity.id
_entity.type
_entity.pdbx_description
1 polymer ?
#
loop_
_entity_poly.entity_id
_entity_poly.type
_entity_poly.pdbx_seq_one_letter_code
_entity_poly.pdbx_strand_id
1 'polypeptide(L)'
;MPAQPTPSRGRRRPSWRAGLVALALTAAGLVVPTTAAHAADLPAAGGTYVLRSVASDRCLEVAGGSTASGALLVSASCVTGAARQQWRLEAQGSAVRMVNVASKACADVPGSTTTSGVQLVQWACGTSKANQAWGFSASANATGKVRIASRLTGRCVSVKDGSTTSGAAVQQETCSDVARMQWTATAVAPATTQKPTVATDGTGTYRTVQAAIDAAPSNSSTRTVITVAPGTYRGVVTVPSTKTNVTLRGLGASPADVRIVYGNSATTHGTFNSATAFLDGKGVEVENLTIANDYVETTSTVGQQAVALHLKADRAVLRNVRLLGDQDTLLVNETARTYVVDSYVEGTVDFIFGGGVAVFHRTTVNSKRSTGGPITAASTPATRAYGFLFYQSTITGAATNASTLGRPWRPDAQVLFRESTLGGTIRTAQPWTDMSGNVWQNARFTEYKNTGPGAGTGANRPQLAAANAARYTPQAYLAGSDGWNPVG
;
A
#
# COMPACT_ATOMS: atom_id res chain seq x y z
N MET A 1 -0.07 13.82 88.02
CA MET A 1 1.31 14.14 87.62
C MET A 1 1.31 14.37 86.11
N PRO A 2 1.99 15.41 85.61
CA PRO A 2 1.39 16.70 85.22
C PRO A 2 1.63 17.01 83.72
N ALA A 3 1.21 18.09 83.08
CA ALA A 3 0.23 19.16 83.30
C ALA A 3 0.07 19.90 81.93
N GLN A 4 -1.13 20.43 81.68
CA GLN A 4 -1.43 21.56 80.77
C GLN A 4 -0.67 22.84 81.24
N PRO A 5 -0.50 23.95 80.46
CA PRO A 5 -1.57 24.59 79.66
C PRO A 5 -1.17 25.46 78.42
N THR A 6 -2.21 25.87 77.67
CA THR A 6 -2.32 27.09 76.79
C THR A 6 -1.94 28.39 77.54
N PRO A 7 -1.70 29.62 76.95
CA PRO A 7 -2.45 30.22 75.81
C PRO A 7 -1.82 31.38 74.97
N SER A 8 -2.54 31.76 73.89
CA SER A 8 -2.87 33.13 73.43
C SER A 8 -1.86 34.18 72.90
N ARG A 9 -2.41 34.95 71.94
CA ARG A 9 -2.27 36.39 71.65
C ARG A 9 -1.02 36.89 70.90
N GLY A 10 -1.30 37.70 69.88
CA GLY A 10 -0.59 38.98 69.72
C GLY A 10 -0.23 39.38 68.30
N ARG A 11 -1.09 40.18 67.67
CA ARG A 11 -0.73 41.13 66.60
C ARG A 11 0.55 41.89 66.96
N ARG A 12 1.42 42.15 65.97
CA ARG A 12 2.07 43.45 65.77
C ARG A 12 2.69 43.54 64.37
N ARG A 13 2.16 44.50 63.59
CA ARG A 13 2.84 45.06 62.41
C ARG A 13 4.06 45.85 62.88
N PRO A 14 5.15 45.90 62.12
CA PRO A 14 6.04 47.04 62.13
C PRO A 14 5.85 47.87 60.86
N SER A 15 5.72 49.16 61.13
CA SER A 15 5.70 50.30 60.22
C SER A 15 6.96 50.44 59.39
N TRP A 16 6.75 51.08 58.24
CA TRP A 16 7.70 51.57 57.27
C TRP A 16 8.88 52.34 57.89
N ARG A 17 10.09 52.06 57.41
CA ARG A 17 11.18 53.04 57.35
C ARG A 17 11.78 52.99 55.94
N ALA A 18 11.54 54.06 55.20
CA ALA A 18 12.22 54.36 53.95
C ALA A 18 13.70 54.62 54.25
N GLY A 19 14.58 53.78 53.71
CA GLY A 19 16.01 54.02 53.62
C GLY A 19 16.38 54.15 52.15
N LEU A 20 16.65 55.39 51.72
CA LEU A 20 17.27 55.70 50.44
C LEU A 20 18.69 55.10 50.43
N VAL A 21 18.91 54.04 49.66
CA VAL A 21 20.25 53.55 49.31
C VAL A 21 20.55 53.99 47.89
N ALA A 22 21.62 54.76 47.75
CA ALA A 22 22.14 55.27 46.50
C ALA A 22 22.53 54.12 45.56
N LEU A 23 22.04 54.21 44.31
CA LEU A 23 22.39 53.35 43.20
C LEU A 23 23.87 53.56 42.83
N ALA A 24 24.72 52.57 43.08
CA ALA A 24 25.97 52.40 42.35
C ALA A 24 25.70 51.41 41.20
N LEU A 25 25.41 51.94 40.01
CA LEU A 25 25.31 51.17 38.77
C LEU A 25 26.72 50.73 38.36
N THR A 26 27.13 49.53 38.75
CA THR A 26 28.15 48.79 38.03
C THR A 26 27.50 48.22 36.77
N ALA A 27 27.86 48.78 35.62
CA ALA A 27 27.51 48.23 34.32
C ALA A 27 28.27 46.90 34.13
N ALA A 28 27.73 45.81 34.68
CA ALA A 28 28.05 44.48 34.20
C ALA A 28 27.44 44.38 32.80
N GLY A 29 28.29 44.43 31.78
CA GLY A 29 27.88 44.22 30.40
C GLY A 29 27.13 42.89 30.30
N LEU A 30 25.82 42.99 30.10
CA LEU A 30 24.99 41.85 29.75
C LEU A 30 25.47 41.43 28.36
N VAL A 31 26.33 40.42 28.30
CA VAL A 31 26.54 39.67 27.07
C VAL A 31 25.21 38.99 26.80
N VAL A 32 24.35 39.63 26.03
CA VAL A 32 23.23 38.96 25.39
C VAL A 32 23.89 37.91 24.51
N PRO A 33 23.71 36.60 24.75
CA PRO A 33 24.14 35.63 23.76
C PRO A 33 23.32 35.94 22.51
N THR A 34 23.98 36.49 21.49
CA THR A 34 23.43 36.49 20.15
C THR A 34 23.09 35.05 19.85
N THR A 35 21.80 34.74 19.77
CA THR A 35 21.34 33.44 19.33
C THR A 35 22.02 33.18 18.00
N ALA A 36 22.91 32.18 17.98
CA ALA A 36 23.47 31.68 16.75
C ALA A 36 22.27 31.39 15.83
N ALA A 37 22.23 32.07 14.68
CA ALA A 37 21.24 31.80 13.65
C ALA A 37 21.21 30.29 13.44
N HIS A 38 20.03 29.68 13.61
CA HIS A 38 19.85 28.24 13.46
C HIS A 38 20.49 27.78 12.14
N ALA A 39 21.61 27.05 12.25
CA ALA A 39 22.14 26.29 11.14
C ALA A 39 21.00 25.38 10.66
N ALA A 40 20.74 25.34 9.35
CA ALA A 40 19.77 24.41 8.81
C ALA A 40 20.19 22.98 9.19
N ASP A 41 19.30 22.22 9.84
CA ASP A 41 19.52 20.80 10.05
C ASP A 41 19.64 20.13 8.68
N LEU A 42 20.83 19.66 8.35
CA LEU A 42 21.06 18.93 7.10
C LEU A 42 20.24 17.64 7.12
N PRO A 43 19.71 17.19 5.97
CA PRO A 43 19.05 15.89 5.88
C PRO A 43 19.94 14.78 6.44
N ALA A 44 19.42 14.05 7.41
CA ALA A 44 20.15 12.99 8.09
C ALA A 44 20.07 11.69 7.29
N ALA A 45 21.15 10.90 7.34
CA ALA A 45 21.11 9.52 6.88
C ALA A 45 20.06 8.72 7.69
N GLY A 46 19.39 7.78 7.04
CA GLY A 46 18.25 7.02 7.57
C GLY A 46 16.88 7.68 7.32
N GLY A 47 16.84 9.00 7.05
CA GLY A 47 15.60 9.70 6.75
C GLY A 47 15.13 9.52 5.30
N THR A 48 13.84 9.75 5.07
CA THR A 48 13.24 9.87 3.73
C THR A 48 12.79 11.31 3.51
N TYR A 49 13.07 11.87 2.34
CA TYR A 49 12.85 13.28 2.06
C TYR A 49 12.20 13.50 0.70
N VAL A 50 11.38 14.55 0.61
CA VAL A 50 11.02 15.19 -0.65
C VAL A 50 11.96 16.37 -0.84
N LEU A 51 12.65 16.40 -1.97
CA LEU A 51 13.60 17.47 -2.33
C LEU A 51 12.91 18.42 -3.30
N ARG A 52 12.65 19.66 -2.86
CA ARG A 52 11.94 20.67 -3.64
C ARG A 52 12.87 21.77 -4.10
N SER A 53 12.94 22.03 -5.40
CA SER A 53 13.77 23.10 -5.98
C SER A 53 13.30 24.47 -5.49
N VAL A 54 14.23 25.31 -5.03
CA VAL A 54 13.93 26.68 -4.61
C VAL A 54 13.56 27.57 -5.79
N ALA A 55 14.05 27.28 -7.00
CA ALA A 55 13.74 28.07 -8.19
C ALA A 55 12.29 27.93 -8.68
N SER A 56 11.65 26.78 -8.46
CA SER A 56 10.38 26.44 -9.12
C SER A 56 9.32 25.82 -8.21
N ASP A 57 9.65 25.57 -6.94
CA ASP A 57 8.79 24.87 -5.98
C ASP A 57 8.38 23.44 -6.43
N ARG A 58 9.14 22.86 -7.36
CA ARG A 58 8.92 21.51 -7.91
C ARG A 58 9.83 20.46 -7.29
N CYS A 59 9.38 19.22 -7.30
CA CYS A 59 10.01 18.10 -6.63
C CYS A 59 10.99 17.35 -7.54
N LEU A 60 12.10 16.88 -6.96
CA LEU A 60 13.00 15.93 -7.60
C LEU A 60 12.28 14.59 -7.79
N GLU A 61 12.18 14.15 -9.04
CA GLU A 61 11.42 12.97 -9.44
C GLU A 61 12.24 12.10 -10.40
N VAL A 62 12.01 10.78 -10.36
CA VAL A 62 12.37 9.89 -11.45
C VAL A 62 11.27 9.96 -12.52
N ALA A 63 11.62 10.36 -13.74
CA ALA A 63 10.65 10.65 -14.80
C ALA A 63 9.60 9.54 -14.99
N GLY A 64 8.32 9.90 -14.82
CA GLY A 64 7.19 8.99 -14.98
C GLY A 64 7.13 7.86 -13.95
N GLY A 65 7.97 7.88 -12.90
CA GLY A 65 8.09 6.81 -11.93
C GLY A 65 8.71 5.53 -12.48
N SER A 66 9.46 5.63 -13.59
CA SER A 66 10.14 4.49 -14.19
C SER A 66 11.03 3.77 -13.19
N THR A 67 11.13 2.44 -13.29
CA THR A 67 12.04 1.60 -12.49
C THR A 67 13.26 1.15 -13.30
N ALA A 68 13.37 1.56 -14.56
CA ALA A 68 14.48 1.18 -15.42
C ALA A 68 15.79 1.87 -15.01
N SER A 69 16.91 1.15 -15.17
CA SER A 69 18.24 1.74 -15.08
C SER A 69 18.42 2.77 -16.21
N GLY A 70 18.99 3.92 -15.88
CA GLY A 70 19.13 5.03 -16.81
C GLY A 70 17.91 5.94 -16.91
N ALA A 71 16.83 5.69 -16.15
CA ALA A 71 15.70 6.62 -16.12
C ALA A 71 16.15 7.99 -15.59
N LEU A 72 15.69 9.05 -16.27
CA LEU A 72 16.14 10.41 -16.03
C LEU A 72 15.59 10.97 -14.72
N LEU A 73 16.41 11.74 -14.01
CA LEU A 73 15.94 12.61 -12.92
C LEU A 73 15.46 13.93 -13.52
N VAL A 74 14.28 14.36 -13.08
CA VAL A 74 13.60 15.57 -13.54
C VAL A 74 13.03 16.35 -12.36
N SER A 75 12.73 17.62 -12.60
CA SER A 75 11.91 18.44 -11.70
C SER A 75 10.45 18.35 -12.16
N ALA A 76 9.54 17.92 -11.28
CA ALA A 76 8.13 17.73 -11.61
C ALA A 76 7.21 18.37 -10.56
N SER A 77 5.95 18.62 -10.92
CA SER A 77 4.93 19.06 -9.95
C SER A 77 4.88 18.11 -8.75
N CYS A 78 4.95 18.65 -7.54
CA CYS A 78 4.92 17.84 -6.32
C CYS A 78 3.55 17.14 -6.15
N VAL A 79 3.57 15.84 -5.88
CA VAL A 79 2.40 15.01 -5.62
C VAL A 79 2.52 14.41 -4.23
N THR A 80 1.59 14.75 -3.34
CA THR A 80 1.57 14.27 -1.95
C THR A 80 1.59 12.74 -1.91
N GLY A 81 2.52 12.16 -1.15
CA GLY A 81 2.64 10.71 -0.98
C GLY A 81 3.24 9.95 -2.17
N ALA A 82 3.62 10.62 -3.27
CA ALA A 82 4.19 9.95 -4.43
C ALA A 82 5.58 9.38 -4.15
N ALA A 83 5.68 8.04 -4.02
CA ALA A 83 6.94 7.34 -3.75
C ALA A 83 8.06 7.66 -4.77
N ARG A 84 7.72 7.97 -6.03
CA ARG A 84 8.69 8.36 -7.08
C ARG A 84 9.37 9.72 -6.84
N GLN A 85 8.84 10.53 -5.92
CA GLN A 85 9.37 11.85 -5.51
C GLN A 85 10.04 11.80 -4.12
N GLN A 86 10.09 10.62 -3.49
CA GLN A 86 10.67 10.43 -2.17
C GLN A 86 12.04 9.76 -2.29
N TRP A 87 13.00 10.28 -1.53
CA TRP A 87 14.39 9.84 -1.56
C TRP A 87 14.81 9.46 -0.14
N ARG A 88 15.10 8.17 0.08
CA ARG A 88 15.71 7.67 1.30
C ARG A 88 17.22 7.95 1.24
N LEU A 89 17.75 8.60 2.27
CA LEU A 89 19.17 8.85 2.39
C LEU A 89 19.81 7.69 3.14
N GLU A 90 20.62 6.89 2.47
CA GLU A 90 21.35 5.79 3.09
C GLU A 90 22.81 6.15 3.28
N ALA A 91 23.38 5.86 4.46
CA ALA A 91 24.78 6.16 4.74
C ALA A 91 25.73 5.46 3.75
N GLN A 92 26.73 6.20 3.27
CA GLN A 92 27.86 5.70 2.48
C GLN A 92 29.12 6.46 2.91
N GLY A 93 29.72 6.03 4.02
CA GLY A 93 30.82 6.75 4.67
C GLY A 93 30.36 8.13 5.16
N SER A 94 31.09 9.20 4.81
CA SER A 94 30.72 10.59 5.08
C SER A 94 29.71 11.19 4.08
N ALA A 95 29.23 10.36 3.14
CA ALA A 95 28.25 10.71 2.13
C ALA A 95 26.94 9.94 2.35
N VAL A 96 25.95 10.23 1.52
CA VAL A 96 24.72 9.43 1.43
C VAL A 96 24.47 8.98 0.00
N ARG A 97 23.82 7.84 -0.13
CA ARG A 97 23.10 7.45 -1.36
C ARG A 97 21.69 7.96 -1.28
N MET A 98 21.21 8.53 -2.38
CA MET A 98 19.82 8.94 -2.51
C MET A 98 19.05 7.83 -3.21
N VAL A 99 18.35 7.00 -2.45
CA VAL A 99 17.56 5.86 -2.96
C VAL A 99 16.13 6.30 -3.20
N ASN A 100 15.65 6.18 -4.44
CA ASN A 100 14.27 6.46 -4.75
C ASN A 100 13.34 5.43 -4.09
N VAL A 101 12.27 5.89 -3.43
CA VAL A 101 11.38 4.99 -2.67
C VAL A 101 10.57 4.07 -3.60
N ALA A 102 10.20 4.52 -4.79
CA ALA A 102 9.44 3.70 -5.75
C ALA A 102 10.32 2.63 -6.42
N SER A 103 11.44 3.04 -7.03
CA SER A 103 12.27 2.13 -7.84
C SER A 103 13.31 1.34 -7.04
N LYS A 104 13.63 1.76 -5.82
CA LYS A 104 14.76 1.28 -5.01
C LYS A 104 16.14 1.47 -5.67
N ALA A 105 16.21 2.25 -6.75
CA ALA A 105 17.44 2.63 -7.43
C ALA A 105 18.01 3.94 -6.86
N CYS A 106 19.31 4.15 -7.06
CA CYS A 106 20.04 5.28 -6.54
C CYS A 106 20.17 6.40 -7.59
N ALA A 107 20.07 7.66 -7.18
CA ALA A 107 20.52 8.78 -8.01
C ALA A 107 21.99 8.61 -8.38
N ASP A 108 22.31 8.78 -9.65
CA ASP A 108 23.56 8.35 -10.26
C ASP A 108 24.05 9.38 -11.29
N VAL A 109 25.34 9.67 -11.25
CA VAL A 109 26.03 10.40 -12.32
C VAL A 109 26.34 9.41 -13.46
N PRO A 110 25.68 9.52 -14.63
CA PRO A 110 25.76 8.51 -15.68
C PRO A 110 27.20 8.36 -16.18
N GLY A 111 27.66 7.11 -16.25
CA GLY A 111 29.02 6.78 -16.68
C GLY A 111 30.13 7.37 -15.82
N SER A 112 29.84 7.81 -14.58
CA SER A 112 30.81 8.49 -13.70
C SER A 112 31.46 9.72 -14.35
N THR A 113 30.79 10.35 -15.32
CA THR A 113 31.37 11.48 -16.08
C THR A 113 31.57 12.70 -15.18
N THR A 114 32.64 13.45 -15.46
CA THR A 114 32.93 14.75 -14.82
C THR A 114 32.35 15.92 -15.60
N THR A 115 31.58 15.66 -16.66
CA THR A 115 31.04 16.70 -17.55
C THR A 115 29.96 17.51 -16.83
N SER A 116 30.10 18.84 -16.87
CA SER A 116 29.08 19.78 -16.38
C SER A 116 27.87 19.80 -17.32
N GLY A 117 26.67 19.90 -16.75
CA GLY A 117 25.41 19.91 -17.50
C GLY A 117 24.87 18.53 -17.85
N VAL A 118 25.53 17.44 -17.43
CA VAL A 118 24.99 16.09 -17.66
C VAL A 118 23.76 15.86 -16.78
N GLN A 119 22.66 15.42 -17.41
CA GLN A 119 21.45 15.04 -16.69
C GLN A 119 21.70 13.79 -15.85
N LEU A 120 21.24 13.81 -14.61
CA LEU A 120 21.35 12.69 -13.69
C LEU A 120 20.34 11.61 -14.02
N VAL A 121 20.70 10.37 -13.68
CA VAL A 121 19.84 9.20 -13.88
C VAL A 121 19.64 8.47 -12.56
N GLN A 122 18.77 7.47 -12.56
CA GLN A 122 18.81 6.43 -11.55
C GLN A 122 19.54 5.19 -12.06
N TRP A 123 20.19 4.46 -11.16
CA TRP A 123 20.80 3.17 -11.46
C TRP A 123 20.74 2.23 -10.26
N ALA A 124 20.93 0.93 -10.49
CA ALA A 124 21.06 -0.03 -9.40
C ALA A 124 22.10 0.44 -8.36
N CYS A 125 21.70 0.45 -7.09
CA CYS A 125 22.51 0.94 -5.98
C CYS A 125 23.76 0.06 -5.77
N GLY A 126 24.91 0.69 -5.50
CA GLY A 126 26.15 0.00 -5.11
C GLY A 126 26.82 0.70 -3.93
N THR A 127 27.47 -0.05 -3.04
CA THR A 127 28.16 0.50 -1.86
C THR A 127 29.54 1.08 -2.19
N SER A 128 30.18 0.61 -3.27
CA SER A 128 31.48 1.09 -3.77
C SER A 128 31.38 2.10 -4.92
N LYS A 129 30.16 2.53 -5.29
CA LYS A 129 29.92 3.43 -6.43
C LYS A 129 30.06 4.89 -6.01
N ALA A 130 31.21 5.51 -6.31
CA ALA A 130 31.47 6.91 -6.00
C ALA A 130 30.52 7.88 -6.76
N ASN A 131 30.07 7.49 -7.95
CA ASN A 131 29.11 8.25 -8.77
C ASN A 131 27.67 8.24 -8.20
N GLN A 132 27.43 7.54 -7.10
CA GLN A 132 26.15 7.52 -6.35
C GLN A 132 26.28 8.12 -4.94
N ALA A 133 27.45 8.68 -4.60
CA ALA A 133 27.71 9.29 -3.31
C ALA A 133 27.45 10.79 -3.36
N TRP A 134 26.55 11.27 -2.49
CA TRP A 134 26.07 12.66 -2.45
C TRP A 134 26.38 13.31 -1.09
N GLY A 135 26.74 14.58 -1.13
CA GLY A 135 26.97 15.42 0.04
C GLY A 135 25.93 16.52 0.14
N PHE A 136 25.38 16.72 1.34
CA PHE A 136 24.51 17.85 1.65
C PHE A 136 25.33 18.93 2.36
N SER A 137 25.09 20.18 1.99
CA SER A 137 25.66 21.35 2.66
C SER A 137 24.60 22.45 2.77
N ALA A 138 24.70 23.30 3.79
CA ALA A 138 23.81 24.44 3.91
C ALA A 138 24.06 25.43 2.75
N SER A 139 22.99 26.06 2.26
CA SER A 139 23.12 27.26 1.46
C SER A 139 23.60 28.40 2.36
N ALA A 140 24.60 29.15 1.91
CA ALA A 140 25.07 30.37 2.55
C ALA A 140 24.12 31.55 2.27
N ASN A 141 23.44 31.53 1.12
CA ASN A 141 22.58 32.62 0.65
C ASN A 141 21.08 32.40 0.89
N ALA A 142 20.66 31.21 1.36
CA ALA A 142 19.25 30.91 1.61
C ALA A 142 19.08 30.07 2.89
N THR A 143 18.67 30.74 3.97
CA THR A 143 18.42 30.12 5.28
C THR A 143 17.45 28.94 5.17
N GLY A 144 17.81 27.80 5.79
CA GLY A 144 16.99 26.59 5.76
C GLY A 144 17.01 25.81 4.44
N LYS A 145 17.83 26.22 3.46
CA LYS A 145 18.00 25.51 2.17
C LYS A 145 19.33 24.77 2.12
N VAL A 146 19.38 23.73 1.29
CA VAL A 146 20.57 22.89 1.12
C VAL A 146 21.03 22.85 -0.33
N ARG A 147 22.32 22.60 -0.51
CA ARG A 147 22.92 22.21 -1.78
C ARG A 147 23.34 20.75 -1.71
N ILE A 148 23.18 20.05 -2.82
CA ILE A 148 23.54 18.64 -2.97
C ILE A 148 24.69 18.57 -3.95
N ALA A 149 25.80 17.95 -3.58
CA ALA A 149 26.97 17.81 -4.45
C ALA A 149 27.37 16.34 -4.61
N SER A 150 27.77 15.95 -5.82
CA SER A 150 28.40 14.66 -6.04
C SER A 150 29.74 14.61 -5.31
N ARG A 151 29.99 13.55 -4.54
CA ARG A 151 31.29 13.31 -3.90
C ARG A 151 32.35 12.83 -4.88
N LEU A 152 31.94 12.32 -6.05
CA LEU A 152 32.86 11.99 -7.14
C LEU A 152 33.40 13.24 -7.83
N THR A 153 32.52 14.17 -8.21
CA THR A 153 32.87 15.27 -9.11
C THR A 153 32.97 16.64 -8.44
N GLY A 154 32.49 16.77 -7.20
CA GLY A 154 32.34 18.05 -6.50
C GLY A 154 31.27 18.98 -7.08
N ARG A 155 30.50 18.55 -8.09
CA ARG A 155 29.47 19.36 -8.76
C ARG A 155 28.11 19.25 -8.10
N CYS A 156 27.33 20.33 -8.19
CA CYS A 156 26.05 20.48 -7.53
C CYS A 156 24.90 19.97 -8.40
N VAL A 157 23.91 19.35 -7.76
CA VAL A 157 22.63 18.99 -8.35
C VAL A 157 21.80 20.26 -8.58
N SER A 158 21.38 20.47 -9.82
CA SER A 158 20.70 21.67 -10.28
C SER A 158 19.52 21.33 -11.19
N VAL A 159 18.51 22.20 -11.22
CA VAL A 159 17.52 22.20 -12.30
C VAL A 159 18.09 22.99 -13.46
N LYS A 160 18.18 22.35 -14.63
CA LYS A 160 18.76 22.93 -15.85
C LYS A 160 18.15 24.31 -16.13
N ASP A 161 19.02 25.31 -16.22
CA ASP A 161 18.71 26.71 -16.52
C ASP A 161 17.70 27.36 -15.55
N GLY A 162 17.45 26.74 -14.38
CA GLY A 162 16.43 27.20 -13.43
C GLY A 162 15.00 27.07 -13.94
N SER A 163 14.76 26.19 -14.91
CA SER A 163 13.45 26.01 -15.53
C SER A 163 12.33 25.74 -14.53
N THR A 164 11.20 26.41 -14.75
CA THR A 164 9.96 26.22 -13.99
C THR A 164 9.01 25.25 -14.68
N THR A 165 9.39 24.64 -15.81
CA THR A 165 8.55 23.67 -16.53
C THR A 165 8.64 22.29 -15.87
N SER A 166 7.51 21.59 -15.73
CA SER A 166 7.50 20.21 -15.26
C SER A 166 8.20 19.29 -16.27
N GLY A 167 9.05 18.40 -15.79
CA GLY A 167 9.92 17.56 -16.62
C GLY A 167 11.29 18.18 -16.92
N ALA A 168 11.61 19.36 -16.38
CA ALA A 168 12.92 19.97 -16.56
C ALA A 168 14.05 19.06 -16.08
N ALA A 169 15.15 19.00 -16.84
CA ALA A 169 16.28 18.14 -16.54
C ALA A 169 16.93 18.52 -15.20
N VAL A 170 17.23 17.52 -14.37
CA VAL A 170 18.07 17.67 -13.19
C VAL A 170 19.47 17.20 -13.53
N GLN A 171 20.46 18.08 -13.40
CA GLN A 171 21.82 17.87 -13.88
C GLN A 171 22.86 18.13 -12.79
N GLN A 172 24.09 17.64 -12.97
CA GLN A 172 25.23 18.15 -12.20
C GLN A 172 25.91 19.32 -12.92
N GLU A 173 26.26 20.39 -12.20
CA GLU A 173 27.06 21.48 -12.76
C GLU A 173 27.94 22.14 -11.69
N THR A 174 28.87 23.02 -12.10
CA THR A 174 29.75 23.74 -11.16
C THR A 174 28.93 24.42 -10.06
N CYS A 175 29.28 24.13 -8.81
CA CYS A 175 28.54 24.63 -7.66
C CYS A 175 28.55 26.17 -7.61
N SER A 176 27.36 26.73 -7.46
CA SER A 176 27.12 28.12 -7.07
C SER A 176 25.97 28.13 -6.06
N ASP A 177 25.79 29.23 -5.34
CA ASP A 177 24.75 29.32 -4.31
C ASP A 177 23.56 30.16 -4.76
N VAL A 178 22.83 29.58 -5.72
CA VAL A 178 21.71 30.20 -6.44
C VAL A 178 20.48 29.27 -6.43
N ALA A 179 19.29 29.86 -6.60
CA ALA A 179 18.00 29.16 -6.43
C ALA A 179 17.87 27.84 -7.22
N ARG A 180 18.43 27.73 -8.43
CA ARG A 180 18.34 26.50 -9.24
C ARG A 180 19.16 25.31 -8.71
N MET A 181 20.10 25.57 -7.80
CA MET A 181 20.93 24.56 -7.11
C MET A 181 20.55 24.36 -5.65
N GLN A 182 19.60 25.16 -5.16
CA GLN A 182 19.13 25.11 -3.78
C GLN A 182 17.88 24.26 -3.71
N TRP A 183 17.82 23.45 -2.66
CA TRP A 183 16.73 22.52 -2.39
C TRP A 183 16.18 22.76 -0.99
N THR A 184 14.87 22.66 -0.86
CA THR A 184 14.21 22.44 0.43
C THR A 184 14.11 20.94 0.61
N ALA A 185 14.69 20.41 1.68
CA ALA A 185 14.54 19.01 2.03
C ALA A 185 13.46 18.87 3.10
N THR A 186 12.26 18.47 2.69
CA THR A 186 11.17 18.21 3.63
C THR A 186 11.24 16.74 4.03
N ALA A 187 11.48 16.49 5.32
CA ALA A 187 11.38 15.14 5.86
C ALA A 187 9.98 14.59 5.56
N VAL A 188 9.92 13.48 4.83
CA VAL A 188 8.73 12.65 4.81
C VAL A 188 8.69 12.06 6.20
N ALA A 189 7.70 12.48 6.99
CA ALA A 189 7.43 11.80 8.24
C ALA A 189 7.36 10.31 7.90
N PRO A 190 8.11 9.43 8.60
CA PRO A 190 7.81 8.01 8.51
C PRO A 190 6.30 7.90 8.70
N ALA A 191 5.62 7.11 7.85
CA ALA A 191 4.17 6.90 7.94
C ALA A 191 3.82 6.85 9.41
N THR A 192 3.12 7.90 9.88
CA THR A 192 3.05 8.39 11.27
C THR A 192 3.75 7.53 12.33
N THR A 193 4.59 8.16 13.17
CA THR A 193 4.96 7.65 14.51
C THR A 193 3.77 7.47 15.46
N GLN A 194 2.56 7.30 14.93
CA GLN A 194 1.47 6.69 15.65
C GLN A 194 1.89 5.25 15.90
N LYS A 195 2.08 4.93 17.17
CA LYS A 195 2.21 3.57 17.68
C LYS A 195 1.26 2.66 16.87
N PRO A 196 1.75 1.60 16.20
CA PRO A 196 0.88 0.74 15.42
C PRO A 196 -0.24 0.22 16.32
N THR A 197 -1.44 0.08 15.78
CA THR A 197 -2.54 -0.49 16.57
C THR A 197 -2.17 -1.90 17.01
N VAL A 198 -1.53 -2.66 16.13
CA VAL A 198 -1.13 -4.06 16.36
C VAL A 198 0.35 -4.27 16.04
N ALA A 199 1.10 -4.87 16.97
CA ALA A 199 2.44 -5.41 16.72
C ALA A 199 2.75 -6.59 17.66
N THR A 200 3.29 -7.68 17.14
CA THR A 200 3.57 -8.91 17.91
C THR A 200 4.63 -8.71 19.00
N ASP A 201 5.57 -7.78 18.79
CA ASP A 201 6.67 -7.47 19.70
C ASP A 201 6.27 -6.57 20.89
N GLY A 202 5.00 -6.16 20.96
CA GLY A 202 4.49 -5.28 22.02
C GLY A 202 4.71 -3.79 21.77
N THR A 203 5.29 -3.40 20.64
CA THR A 203 5.40 -1.98 20.23
C THR A 203 4.05 -1.39 19.81
N GLY A 204 3.03 -2.23 19.59
CA GLY A 204 1.67 -1.82 19.28
C GLY A 204 0.74 -1.70 20.49
N THR A 205 -0.45 -1.12 20.32
CA THR A 205 -1.48 -1.07 21.39
C THR A 205 -1.98 -2.47 21.75
N TYR A 206 -2.10 -3.34 20.76
CA TYR A 206 -2.48 -4.74 20.89
C TYR A 206 -1.39 -5.64 20.30
N ARG A 207 -1.31 -6.89 20.79
CA ARG A 207 -0.40 -7.90 20.22
C ARG A 207 -1.03 -8.73 19.11
N THR A 208 -2.36 -8.78 19.05
CA THR A 208 -3.12 -9.57 18.07
C THR A 208 -4.08 -8.68 17.29
N VAL A 209 -4.35 -9.08 16.05
CA VAL A 209 -5.30 -8.38 15.18
C VAL A 209 -6.72 -8.47 15.75
N GLN A 210 -7.12 -9.63 16.29
CA GLN A 210 -8.45 -9.83 16.87
C GLN A 210 -8.71 -8.87 18.04
N ALA A 211 -7.76 -8.70 18.96
CA ALA A 211 -7.94 -7.81 20.11
C ALA A 211 -8.17 -6.34 19.70
N ALA A 212 -7.52 -5.90 18.62
CA ALA A 212 -7.76 -4.57 18.07
C ALA A 212 -9.15 -4.43 17.42
N ILE A 213 -9.62 -5.49 16.75
CA ILE A 213 -10.98 -5.52 16.17
C ILE A 213 -12.04 -5.49 17.28
N ASP A 214 -11.84 -6.28 18.33
CA ASP A 214 -12.77 -6.36 19.47
C ASP A 214 -12.93 -5.00 20.16
N ALA A 215 -11.83 -4.25 20.27
CA ALA A 215 -11.80 -2.93 20.88
C ALA A 215 -12.35 -1.80 19.98
N ALA A 216 -12.47 -2.00 18.67
CA ALA A 216 -13.04 -1.00 17.77
C ALA A 216 -14.51 -0.70 18.15
N PRO A 217 -15.01 0.54 18.02
CA PRO A 217 -16.40 0.84 18.35
C PRO A 217 -17.38 0.04 17.49
N SER A 218 -18.45 -0.47 18.11
CA SER A 218 -19.50 -1.19 17.40
C SER A 218 -20.44 -0.21 16.68
N ASN A 219 -20.92 -0.60 15.49
CA ASN A 219 -21.87 0.12 14.64
C ASN A 219 -21.45 1.58 14.35
N SER A 220 -20.14 1.82 14.29
CA SER A 220 -19.59 3.15 14.06
C SER A 220 -19.94 3.65 12.66
N SER A 221 -20.47 4.87 12.58
CA SER A 221 -20.60 5.63 11.33
C SER A 221 -19.25 6.21 10.86
N THR A 222 -18.26 6.28 11.75
CA THR A 222 -16.92 6.77 11.47
C THR A 222 -15.95 5.60 11.27
N ARG A 223 -15.03 5.74 10.31
CA ARG A 223 -14.06 4.70 10.00
C ARG A 223 -13.01 4.56 11.10
N THR A 224 -12.82 3.32 11.57
CA THR A 224 -11.77 2.97 12.52
C THR A 224 -10.64 2.28 11.76
N VAL A 225 -9.46 2.89 11.74
CA VAL A 225 -8.27 2.31 11.08
C VAL A 225 -7.42 1.57 12.11
N ILE A 226 -7.30 0.26 11.93
CA ILE A 226 -6.42 -0.62 12.69
C ILE A 226 -5.15 -0.84 11.86
N THR A 227 -4.05 -0.25 12.31
CA THR A 227 -2.74 -0.41 11.65
C THR A 227 -2.01 -1.64 12.21
N VAL A 228 -1.42 -2.43 11.32
CA VAL A 228 -0.76 -3.69 11.65
C VAL A 228 0.70 -3.63 11.20
N ALA A 229 1.63 -3.71 12.16
CA ALA A 229 3.06 -3.68 11.89
C ALA A 229 3.52 -4.92 11.09
N PRO A 230 4.64 -4.85 10.34
CA PRO A 230 5.26 -6.02 9.71
C PRO A 230 5.41 -7.21 10.67
N GLY A 231 5.06 -8.40 10.20
CA GLY A 231 5.07 -9.62 11.00
C GLY A 231 4.08 -10.67 10.51
N THR A 232 4.19 -11.86 11.09
CA THR A 232 3.22 -12.96 10.89
C THR A 232 2.31 -13.07 12.11
N TYR A 233 1.01 -12.92 11.87
CA TYR A 233 -0.06 -12.97 12.86
C TYR A 233 -0.80 -14.29 12.65
N ARG A 234 -0.40 -15.32 13.39
CA ARG A 234 -1.03 -16.63 13.32
C ARG A 234 -2.29 -16.67 14.19
N GLY A 235 -3.43 -16.89 13.57
CA GLY A 235 -4.73 -17.00 14.24
C GLY A 235 -5.89 -16.66 13.31
N VAL A 236 -7.08 -17.14 13.67
CA VAL A 236 -8.32 -16.76 12.99
C VAL A 236 -8.71 -15.34 13.40
N VAL A 237 -9.10 -14.52 12.43
CA VAL A 237 -9.59 -13.15 12.67
C VAL A 237 -11.02 -12.98 12.15
N THR A 238 -11.85 -12.28 12.90
CA THR A 238 -13.24 -11.99 12.54
C THR A 238 -13.52 -10.51 12.75
N VAL A 239 -13.93 -9.82 11.69
CA VAL A 239 -14.59 -8.51 11.74
C VAL A 239 -16.09 -8.77 11.71
N PRO A 240 -16.76 -8.89 12.88
CA PRO A 240 -18.17 -9.27 12.91
C PRO A 240 -19.05 -8.17 12.31
N SER A 241 -20.30 -8.50 12.00
CA SER A 241 -21.27 -7.57 11.39
C SER A 241 -21.47 -6.28 12.18
N THR A 242 -21.27 -6.33 13.50
CA THR A 242 -21.35 -5.18 14.41
C THR A 242 -20.16 -4.24 14.33
N LYS A 243 -19.06 -4.59 13.65
CA LYS A 243 -17.88 -3.73 13.47
C LYS A 243 -17.89 -3.11 12.07
N THR A 244 -18.73 -2.10 11.89
CA THR A 244 -18.86 -1.38 10.61
C THR A 244 -17.72 -0.39 10.37
N ASN A 245 -17.37 -0.15 9.11
CA ASN A 245 -16.34 0.82 8.70
C ASN A 245 -14.97 0.60 9.36
N VAL A 246 -14.56 -0.66 9.56
CA VAL A 246 -13.21 -1.00 10.05
C VAL A 246 -12.26 -1.14 8.88
N THR A 247 -11.07 -0.53 8.95
CA THR A 247 -9.97 -0.74 8.01
C THR A 247 -8.86 -1.53 8.71
N LEU A 248 -8.45 -2.67 8.15
CA LEU A 248 -7.21 -3.36 8.52
C LEU A 248 -6.11 -2.93 7.55
N ARG A 249 -5.10 -2.19 8.02
CA ARG A 249 -4.03 -1.64 7.17
C ARG A 249 -2.66 -2.14 7.60
N GLY A 250 -1.96 -2.86 6.73
CA GLY A 250 -0.56 -3.22 6.96
C GLY A 250 0.40 -2.03 6.77
N LEU A 251 1.38 -1.90 7.65
CA LEU A 251 2.42 -0.86 7.61
C LEU A 251 3.69 -1.29 6.85
N GLY A 252 3.67 -2.45 6.19
CA GLY A 252 4.76 -2.95 5.35
C GLY A 252 5.07 -2.06 4.16
N ALA A 253 6.29 -2.16 3.63
CA ALA A 253 6.62 -1.60 2.33
C ALA A 253 5.92 -2.37 1.19
N SER A 254 5.54 -3.61 1.45
CA SER A 254 4.75 -4.47 0.58
C SER A 254 3.66 -5.21 1.36
N PRO A 255 2.60 -5.70 0.71
CA PRO A 255 1.58 -6.51 1.38
C PRO A 255 2.11 -7.87 1.87
N ALA A 256 3.30 -8.30 1.43
CA ALA A 256 3.93 -9.52 1.92
C ALA A 256 4.51 -9.37 3.33
N ASP A 257 4.79 -8.15 3.78
CA ASP A 257 5.48 -7.91 5.05
C ASP A 257 4.55 -8.09 6.26
N VAL A 258 3.23 -8.06 6.05
CA VAL A 258 2.20 -8.27 7.08
C VAL A 258 1.34 -9.45 6.66
N ARG A 259 1.36 -10.54 7.43
CA ARG A 259 0.64 -11.78 7.08
C ARG A 259 -0.26 -12.25 8.21
N ILE A 260 -1.57 -12.26 7.96
CA ILE A 260 -2.54 -12.96 8.81
C ILE A 260 -2.70 -14.38 8.26
N VAL A 261 -2.46 -15.39 9.07
CA VAL A 261 -2.42 -16.79 8.61
C VAL A 261 -3.03 -17.77 9.60
N TYR A 262 -3.76 -18.75 9.08
CA TYR A 262 -4.13 -19.96 9.81
C TYR A 262 -4.28 -21.15 8.85
N GLY A 263 -4.51 -22.35 9.38
CA GLY A 263 -4.46 -23.61 8.62
C GLY A 263 -5.67 -24.53 8.82
N ASN A 264 -6.88 -23.96 8.95
CA ASN A 264 -8.10 -24.75 9.04
C ASN A 264 -8.49 -25.30 7.66
N SER A 265 -9.15 -26.45 7.64
CA SER A 265 -9.65 -27.10 6.41
C SER A 265 -11.08 -27.60 6.59
N ALA A 266 -11.71 -28.03 5.51
CA ALA A 266 -13.04 -28.61 5.56
C ALA A 266 -13.10 -29.90 6.36
N THR A 267 -12.02 -30.69 6.41
CA THR A 267 -11.94 -31.86 7.30
C THR A 267 -12.12 -31.51 8.78
N THR A 268 -11.63 -30.34 9.20
CA THR A 268 -11.63 -29.94 10.61
C THR A 268 -12.79 -29.02 10.98
N HIS A 269 -13.25 -28.18 10.05
CA HIS A 269 -14.21 -27.10 10.33
C HIS A 269 -15.35 -26.99 9.31
N GLY A 270 -15.36 -27.81 8.26
CA GLY A 270 -16.17 -27.58 7.06
C GLY A 270 -15.67 -26.36 6.26
N THR A 271 -16.02 -26.27 4.98
CA THR A 271 -15.53 -25.21 4.07
C THR A 271 -15.82 -23.81 4.62
N PHE A 272 -17.05 -23.56 5.09
CA PHE A 272 -17.47 -22.22 5.49
C PHE A 272 -16.77 -21.70 6.75
N ASN A 273 -16.34 -22.59 7.65
CA ASN A 273 -15.65 -22.21 8.89
C ASN A 273 -14.14 -22.46 8.83
N SER A 274 -13.59 -22.87 7.68
CA SER A 274 -12.14 -23.07 7.52
C SER A 274 -11.37 -21.77 7.28
N ALA A 275 -12.06 -20.63 7.25
CA ALA A 275 -11.46 -19.34 6.91
C ALA A 275 -10.39 -18.89 7.92
N THR A 276 -9.28 -18.35 7.42
CA THR A 276 -8.34 -17.59 8.25
C THR A 276 -8.93 -16.25 8.68
N ALA A 277 -9.67 -15.59 7.80
CA ALA A 277 -10.34 -14.32 8.10
C ALA A 277 -11.83 -14.35 7.71
N PHE A 278 -12.68 -13.82 8.59
CA PHE A 278 -14.11 -13.58 8.35
C PHE A 278 -14.38 -12.07 8.34
N LEU A 279 -14.86 -11.53 7.24
CA LEU A 279 -15.21 -10.12 7.12
C LEU A 279 -16.71 -9.96 6.87
N ASP A 280 -17.42 -9.65 7.95
CA ASP A 280 -18.89 -9.55 7.98
C ASP A 280 -19.36 -8.09 8.16
N GLY A 281 -18.50 -7.23 8.70
CA GLY A 281 -18.79 -5.80 8.94
C GLY A 281 -18.98 -5.00 7.64
N LYS A 282 -20.12 -4.31 7.51
CA LYS A 282 -20.38 -3.42 6.36
C LYS A 282 -19.31 -2.33 6.25
N GLY A 283 -18.85 -2.06 5.03
CA GLY A 283 -17.86 -1.03 4.75
C GLY A 283 -16.44 -1.36 5.25
N VAL A 284 -16.17 -2.65 5.52
CA VAL A 284 -14.83 -3.10 5.90
C VAL A 284 -13.83 -2.90 4.77
N GLU A 285 -12.63 -2.48 5.13
CA GLU A 285 -11.52 -2.30 4.19
C GLU A 285 -10.30 -3.09 4.65
N VAL A 286 -9.56 -3.66 3.70
CA VAL A 286 -8.28 -4.30 3.96
C VAL A 286 -7.25 -3.74 2.99
N GLU A 287 -6.12 -3.29 3.52
CA GLU A 287 -5.10 -2.58 2.76
C GLU A 287 -3.69 -3.10 3.07
N ASN A 288 -2.90 -3.35 2.03
CA ASN A 288 -1.45 -3.58 2.15
C ASN A 288 -1.05 -4.71 3.11
N LEU A 289 -1.74 -5.85 3.04
CA LEU A 289 -1.41 -7.04 3.82
C LEU A 289 -1.79 -8.34 3.11
N THR A 290 -1.29 -9.45 3.62
CA THR A 290 -1.58 -10.82 3.17
C THR A 290 -2.55 -11.50 4.13
N ILE A 291 -3.59 -12.12 3.58
CA ILE A 291 -4.44 -13.10 4.28
C ILE A 291 -4.20 -14.45 3.62
N ALA A 292 -3.78 -15.44 4.39
CA ALA A 292 -3.40 -16.75 3.86
C ALA A 292 -4.02 -17.88 4.65
N ASN A 293 -4.52 -18.90 3.95
CA ASN A 293 -4.67 -20.23 4.54
C ASN A 293 -3.44 -21.05 4.17
N ASP A 294 -2.75 -21.63 5.15
CA ASP A 294 -1.56 -22.45 4.94
C ASP A 294 -1.77 -23.95 5.09
N TYR A 295 -3.03 -24.40 5.07
CA TYR A 295 -3.35 -25.79 4.78
C TYR A 295 -2.83 -26.17 3.38
N VAL A 296 -2.14 -27.30 3.30
CA VAL A 296 -1.57 -27.82 2.06
C VAL A 296 -2.43 -28.96 1.55
N GLU A 297 -2.88 -28.85 0.31
CA GLU A 297 -3.60 -29.93 -0.37
C GLU A 297 -2.79 -31.23 -0.44
N THR A 298 -3.51 -32.33 -0.27
CA THR A 298 -3.02 -33.68 -0.51
C THR A 298 -3.58 -34.23 -1.82
N THR A 299 -3.27 -35.48 -2.15
CA THR A 299 -3.88 -36.19 -3.29
C THR A 299 -5.34 -36.61 -3.03
N SER A 300 -5.87 -36.39 -1.83
CA SER A 300 -7.27 -36.67 -1.50
C SER A 300 -8.23 -35.76 -2.26
N THR A 301 -9.41 -36.28 -2.62
CA THR A 301 -10.49 -35.50 -3.22
C THR A 301 -11.54 -35.03 -2.21
N VAL A 302 -11.34 -35.32 -0.92
CA VAL A 302 -12.31 -35.05 0.15
C VAL A 302 -11.72 -34.09 1.18
N GLY A 303 -12.49 -33.06 1.57
CA GLY A 303 -12.20 -32.17 2.70
C GLY A 303 -11.00 -31.23 2.52
N GLN A 304 -10.50 -31.07 1.29
CA GLN A 304 -9.32 -30.27 0.99
C GLN A 304 -9.57 -28.75 0.97
N GLN A 305 -10.83 -28.32 1.00
CA GLN A 305 -11.19 -26.90 0.95
C GLN A 305 -10.61 -26.15 2.17
N ALA A 306 -9.91 -25.05 1.94
CA ALA A 306 -9.25 -24.29 2.99
C ALA A 306 -9.28 -22.79 2.68
N VAL A 307 -10.27 -22.11 3.26
CA VAL A 307 -10.56 -20.73 2.93
C VAL A 307 -9.51 -19.80 3.55
N ALA A 308 -8.93 -18.88 2.77
CA ALA A 308 -8.12 -17.79 3.32
C ALA A 308 -9.04 -16.68 3.83
N LEU A 309 -10.03 -16.30 3.02
CA LEU A 309 -10.93 -15.20 3.32
C LEU A 309 -12.40 -15.56 3.02
N HIS A 310 -13.24 -15.45 4.05
CA HIS A 310 -14.70 -15.50 3.94
C HIS A 310 -15.26 -14.07 4.00
N LEU A 311 -15.74 -13.58 2.86
CA LEU A 311 -16.37 -12.26 2.71
C LEU A 311 -17.88 -12.38 2.76
N LYS A 312 -18.51 -11.76 3.76
CA LYS A 312 -19.96 -11.58 3.84
C LYS A 312 -20.39 -10.11 3.83
N ALA A 313 -19.43 -9.21 4.07
CA ALA A 313 -19.63 -7.78 4.15
C ALA A 313 -20.18 -7.14 2.86
N ASP A 314 -21.16 -6.25 3.04
CA ASP A 314 -21.56 -5.30 2.02
C ASP A 314 -20.57 -4.12 1.95
N ARG A 315 -20.31 -3.62 0.74
CA ARG A 315 -19.38 -2.51 0.46
C ARG A 315 -17.94 -2.74 0.94
N ALA A 316 -17.43 -3.96 0.81
CA ALA A 316 -16.06 -4.28 1.20
C ALA A 316 -15.03 -3.79 0.16
N VAL A 317 -13.89 -3.28 0.60
CA VAL A 317 -12.77 -2.91 -0.30
C VAL A 317 -11.50 -3.63 0.12
N LEU A 318 -10.90 -4.37 -0.81
CA LEU A 318 -9.59 -5.00 -0.64
C LEU A 318 -8.61 -4.33 -1.61
N ARG A 319 -7.60 -3.63 -1.09
CA ARG A 319 -6.66 -2.84 -1.90
C ARG A 319 -5.22 -3.23 -1.63
N ASN A 320 -4.47 -3.56 -2.67
CA ASN A 320 -3.08 -4.00 -2.52
C ASN A 320 -2.96 -5.14 -1.50
N VAL A 321 -3.80 -6.17 -1.63
CA VAL A 321 -3.78 -7.33 -0.74
C VAL A 321 -3.26 -8.57 -1.46
N ARG A 322 -2.82 -9.56 -0.69
CA ARG A 322 -2.53 -10.92 -1.18
C ARG A 322 -3.46 -11.91 -0.50
N LEU A 323 -4.23 -12.67 -1.28
CA LEU A 323 -5.07 -13.76 -0.80
C LEU A 323 -4.45 -15.07 -1.25
N LEU A 324 -3.94 -15.85 -0.30
CA LEU A 324 -3.13 -17.04 -0.59
C LEU A 324 -3.80 -18.29 -0.02
N GLY A 325 -3.91 -19.32 -0.83
CA GLY A 325 -4.37 -20.63 -0.40
C GLY A 325 -4.21 -21.65 -1.51
N ASP A 326 -4.87 -22.79 -1.33
CA ASP A 326 -5.02 -23.81 -2.36
C ASP A 326 -6.50 -23.85 -2.81
N GLN A 327 -7.26 -24.92 -2.52
CA GLN A 327 -8.67 -25.03 -2.86
C GLN A 327 -9.52 -24.09 -1.99
N ASP A 328 -10.47 -23.40 -2.64
CA ASP A 328 -11.46 -22.50 -2.00
C ASP A 328 -10.83 -21.27 -1.30
N THR A 329 -9.75 -20.69 -1.83
CA THR A 329 -9.02 -19.56 -1.21
C THR A 329 -9.91 -18.37 -0.81
N LEU A 330 -10.82 -17.92 -1.68
CA LEU A 330 -11.69 -16.75 -1.45
C LEU A 330 -13.16 -17.12 -1.63
N LEU A 331 -13.92 -17.07 -0.52
CA LEU A 331 -15.37 -17.16 -0.51
C LEU A 331 -16.01 -15.77 -0.53
N VAL A 332 -16.70 -15.43 -1.60
CA VAL A 332 -17.56 -14.25 -1.70
C VAL A 332 -19.02 -14.67 -1.48
N ASN A 333 -19.48 -14.54 -0.24
CA ASN A 333 -20.82 -14.93 0.18
C ASN A 333 -21.90 -14.12 -0.55
N GLU A 334 -23.12 -14.67 -0.65
CA GLU A 334 -24.22 -14.13 -1.44
C GLU A 334 -24.61 -12.69 -1.06
N THR A 335 -24.46 -12.31 0.20
CA THR A 335 -24.76 -10.95 0.69
C THR A 335 -23.70 -9.91 0.35
N ALA A 336 -22.52 -10.33 -0.12
CA ALA A 336 -21.38 -9.43 -0.30
C ALA A 336 -21.46 -8.60 -1.60
N ARG A 337 -20.91 -7.39 -1.51
CA ARG A 337 -20.47 -6.56 -2.65
C ARG A 337 -19.06 -6.10 -2.34
N THR A 338 -18.10 -6.51 -3.16
CA THR A 338 -16.68 -6.31 -2.88
C THR A 338 -15.93 -5.74 -4.07
N TYR A 339 -15.09 -4.75 -3.82
CA TYR A 339 -14.10 -4.25 -4.78
C TYR A 339 -12.70 -4.69 -4.38
N VAL A 340 -12.08 -5.53 -5.21
CA VAL A 340 -10.71 -6.05 -5.04
C VAL A 340 -9.83 -5.38 -6.08
N VAL A 341 -8.83 -4.61 -5.65
CA VAL A 341 -8.07 -3.74 -6.56
C VAL A 341 -6.57 -3.76 -6.27
N ASP A 342 -5.75 -3.73 -7.33
CA ASP A 342 -4.27 -3.75 -7.25
C ASP A 342 -3.74 -4.92 -6.43
N SER A 343 -4.40 -6.08 -6.49
CA SER A 343 -4.22 -7.18 -5.55
C SER A 343 -3.70 -8.45 -6.23
N TYR A 344 -3.44 -9.47 -5.42
CA TYR A 344 -3.02 -10.79 -5.87
C TYR A 344 -3.88 -11.86 -5.20
N VAL A 345 -4.35 -12.83 -5.98
CA VAL A 345 -5.08 -14.01 -5.49
C VAL A 345 -4.47 -15.26 -6.11
N GLU A 346 -4.17 -16.29 -5.31
CA GLU A 346 -3.72 -17.58 -5.83
C GLU A 346 -4.51 -18.75 -5.24
N GLY A 347 -4.53 -19.85 -5.98
CA GLY A 347 -5.09 -21.12 -5.53
C GLY A 347 -5.09 -22.17 -6.63
N THR A 348 -5.82 -23.25 -6.40
CA THR A 348 -5.80 -24.48 -7.22
C THR A 348 -7.16 -24.74 -7.87
N VAL A 349 -8.17 -25.10 -7.08
CA VAL A 349 -9.53 -25.48 -7.48
C VAL A 349 -10.51 -24.52 -6.82
N ASP A 350 -11.42 -23.96 -7.61
CA ASP A 350 -12.53 -23.11 -7.16
C ASP A 350 -12.08 -21.97 -6.24
N PHE A 351 -10.85 -21.49 -6.41
CA PHE A 351 -10.21 -20.67 -5.40
C PHE A 351 -10.79 -19.24 -5.32
N ILE A 352 -11.71 -18.88 -6.23
CA ILE A 352 -12.63 -17.75 -6.09
C ILE A 352 -14.06 -18.27 -6.28
N PHE A 353 -14.86 -18.32 -5.21
CA PHE A 353 -16.18 -18.96 -5.27
C PHE A 353 -17.25 -18.23 -4.45
N GLY A 354 -18.51 -18.58 -4.70
CA GLY A 354 -19.66 -18.03 -3.99
C GLY A 354 -20.64 -17.22 -4.86
N GLY A 355 -21.67 -16.66 -4.23
CA GLY A 355 -22.82 -16.04 -4.90
C GLY A 355 -22.86 -14.50 -4.81
N GLY A 356 -21.84 -13.90 -4.20
CA GLY A 356 -21.74 -12.45 -4.04
C GLY A 356 -21.41 -11.70 -5.32
N VAL A 357 -21.32 -10.37 -5.22
CA VAL A 357 -20.77 -9.53 -6.29
C VAL A 357 -19.34 -9.18 -5.93
N ALA A 358 -18.40 -9.49 -6.82
CA ALA A 358 -17.00 -9.11 -6.66
C ALA A 358 -16.43 -8.58 -7.97
N VAL A 359 -15.78 -7.42 -7.88
CA VAL A 359 -15.01 -6.84 -8.98
C VAL A 359 -13.53 -6.95 -8.65
N PHE A 360 -12.79 -7.70 -9.45
CA PHE A 360 -11.33 -7.81 -9.42
C PHE A 360 -10.76 -6.87 -10.48
N HIS A 361 -10.14 -5.77 -10.06
CA HIS A 361 -9.62 -4.73 -10.93
C HIS A 361 -8.11 -4.63 -10.79
N ARG A 362 -7.35 -4.71 -11.91
CA ARG A 362 -5.87 -4.72 -11.86
C ARG A 362 -5.33 -5.76 -10.87
N THR A 363 -5.99 -6.90 -10.81
CA THR A 363 -5.64 -8.00 -9.91
C THR A 363 -4.89 -9.07 -10.69
N THR A 364 -3.85 -9.62 -10.10
CA THR A 364 -3.21 -10.84 -10.62
C THR A 364 -3.86 -12.05 -9.97
N VAL A 365 -4.36 -12.97 -10.80
CA VAL A 365 -4.99 -14.22 -10.38
C VAL A 365 -4.09 -15.36 -10.86
N ASN A 366 -3.57 -16.16 -9.94
CA ASN A 366 -2.57 -17.18 -10.22
C ASN A 366 -3.06 -18.59 -9.89
N SER A 367 -3.24 -19.43 -10.91
CA SER A 367 -3.52 -20.86 -10.73
C SER A 367 -2.21 -21.60 -10.45
N LYS A 368 -1.94 -21.94 -9.19
CA LYS A 368 -0.63 -22.48 -8.77
C LYS A 368 -0.47 -23.99 -9.03
N ARG A 369 -1.56 -24.71 -9.29
CA ARG A 369 -1.55 -26.18 -9.49
C ARG A 369 -0.92 -26.52 -10.84
N SER A 370 0.07 -27.41 -10.85
CA SER A 370 0.72 -27.89 -12.09
C SER A 370 -0.18 -28.73 -13.00
N THR A 371 -1.31 -29.23 -12.49
CA THR A 371 -2.34 -29.93 -13.27
C THR A 371 -3.52 -29.02 -13.66
N GLY A 372 -3.46 -27.75 -13.25
CA GLY A 372 -4.53 -26.78 -13.43
C GLY A 372 -5.77 -27.05 -12.57
N GLY A 373 -6.79 -26.23 -12.79
CA GLY A 373 -8.08 -26.32 -12.12
C GLY A 373 -9.01 -25.18 -12.54
N PRO A 374 -10.30 -25.24 -12.15
CA PRO A 374 -11.21 -24.12 -12.30
C PRO A 374 -10.79 -22.96 -11.39
N ILE A 375 -10.66 -21.77 -11.98
CA ILE A 375 -10.36 -20.54 -11.23
C ILE A 375 -11.56 -20.11 -10.40
N THR A 376 -12.74 -20.06 -11.03
CA THR A 376 -13.97 -19.64 -10.33
C THR A 376 -15.01 -20.75 -10.19
N ALA A 377 -15.71 -20.78 -9.05
CA ALA A 377 -16.97 -21.50 -8.87
C ALA A 377 -18.07 -20.55 -8.40
N ALA A 378 -18.64 -19.80 -9.33
CA ALA A 378 -19.70 -18.84 -9.02
C ALA A 378 -21.03 -19.55 -8.73
N SER A 379 -21.80 -19.00 -7.79
CA SER A 379 -23.15 -19.45 -7.43
C SER A 379 -24.15 -18.30 -7.39
N THR A 380 -23.93 -17.30 -8.24
CA THR A 380 -24.78 -16.11 -8.37
C THR A 380 -26.26 -16.51 -8.53
N PRO A 381 -27.17 -16.00 -7.68
CA PRO A 381 -28.60 -16.26 -7.82
C PRO A 381 -29.18 -15.69 -9.11
N ALA A 382 -30.22 -16.33 -9.65
CA ALA A 382 -30.99 -15.85 -10.81
C ALA A 382 -31.52 -14.41 -10.62
N THR A 383 -31.87 -14.06 -9.38
CA THR A 383 -32.40 -12.74 -9.01
C THR A 383 -31.36 -11.63 -9.04
N ARG A 384 -30.06 -11.95 -9.19
CA ARG A 384 -28.97 -10.96 -9.27
C ARG A 384 -28.43 -10.86 -10.67
N ALA A 385 -28.32 -9.63 -11.17
CA ALA A 385 -27.73 -9.35 -12.49
C ALA A 385 -26.22 -9.63 -12.55
N TYR A 386 -25.51 -9.38 -11.44
CA TYR A 386 -24.06 -9.40 -11.37
C TYR A 386 -23.55 -10.44 -10.39
N GLY A 387 -22.45 -11.09 -10.75
CA GLY A 387 -21.63 -11.98 -9.92
C GLY A 387 -20.19 -11.50 -9.92
N PHE A 388 -19.30 -12.24 -10.59
CA PHE A 388 -17.88 -11.89 -10.63
C PHE A 388 -17.48 -11.15 -11.91
N LEU A 389 -16.70 -10.10 -11.76
CA LEU A 389 -16.07 -9.35 -12.85
C LEU A 389 -14.57 -9.30 -12.63
N PHE A 390 -13.81 -9.82 -13.60
CA PHE A 390 -12.37 -9.60 -13.71
C PHE A 390 -12.15 -8.53 -14.76
N TYR A 391 -11.71 -7.35 -14.34
CA TYR A 391 -11.55 -6.17 -15.17
C TYR A 391 -10.11 -5.71 -15.17
N GLN A 392 -9.50 -5.56 -16.36
CA GLN A 392 -8.10 -5.14 -16.50
C GLN A 392 -7.15 -5.94 -15.61
N SER A 393 -7.44 -7.23 -15.45
CA SER A 393 -6.73 -8.14 -14.55
C SER A 393 -5.84 -9.07 -15.37
N THR A 394 -4.90 -9.73 -14.69
CA THR A 394 -3.98 -10.67 -15.34
C THR A 394 -4.19 -12.05 -14.75
N ILE A 395 -4.49 -13.02 -15.61
CA ILE A 395 -4.68 -14.41 -15.22
C ILE A 395 -3.43 -15.20 -15.61
N THR A 396 -2.80 -15.83 -14.64
CA THR A 396 -1.53 -16.56 -14.77
C THR A 396 -1.66 -17.94 -14.14
N GLY A 397 -0.69 -18.81 -14.38
CA GLY A 397 -0.68 -20.13 -13.74
C GLY A 397 0.57 -20.94 -14.03
N ALA A 398 0.78 -21.98 -13.23
CA ALA A 398 1.98 -22.81 -13.24
C ALA A 398 2.07 -23.75 -14.45
N ALA A 399 0.94 -24.13 -15.05
CA ALA A 399 0.88 -25.04 -16.17
C ALA A 399 0.28 -24.38 -17.40
N THR A 400 0.72 -24.82 -18.58
CA THR A 400 0.20 -24.34 -19.87
C THR A 400 -1.06 -25.12 -20.26
N ASN A 401 -2.09 -24.41 -20.74
CA ASN A 401 -3.33 -24.97 -21.28
C ASN A 401 -3.99 -26.01 -20.34
N ALA A 402 -4.00 -25.72 -19.04
CA ALA A 402 -4.40 -26.67 -17.99
C ALA A 402 -5.63 -26.21 -17.19
N SER A 403 -5.75 -24.91 -16.92
CA SER A 403 -6.78 -24.34 -16.06
C SER A 403 -8.00 -23.84 -16.85
N THR A 404 -9.16 -23.83 -16.21
CA THR A 404 -10.40 -23.25 -16.76
C THR A 404 -10.70 -21.93 -16.06
N LEU A 405 -11.34 -21.00 -16.78
CA LEU A 405 -11.82 -19.74 -16.24
C LEU A 405 -12.84 -19.97 -15.11
N GLY A 406 -13.68 -21.00 -15.22
CA GLY A 406 -14.58 -21.36 -14.14
C GLY A 406 -15.57 -22.48 -14.44
N ARG A 407 -16.43 -22.73 -13.46
CA ARG A 407 -17.55 -23.68 -13.50
C ARG A 407 -18.75 -23.19 -12.67
N PRO A 408 -19.99 -23.60 -13.00
CA PRO A 408 -21.18 -23.09 -12.33
C PRO A 408 -21.53 -23.92 -11.10
N TRP A 409 -21.24 -23.41 -9.90
CA TRP A 409 -21.68 -24.07 -8.67
C TRP A 409 -23.21 -24.04 -8.50
N ARG A 410 -23.88 -23.03 -9.08
CA ARG A 410 -25.34 -22.99 -9.26
C ARG A 410 -25.70 -22.62 -10.71
N PRO A 411 -26.90 -22.94 -11.21
CA PRO A 411 -27.28 -22.76 -12.61
C PRO A 411 -27.03 -21.35 -13.18
N ASP A 412 -27.42 -20.30 -12.45
CA ASP A 412 -27.37 -18.91 -12.91
C ASP A 412 -26.04 -18.18 -12.61
N ALA A 413 -24.98 -18.94 -12.32
CA ALA A 413 -23.64 -18.45 -12.05
C ALA A 413 -23.21 -17.40 -13.08
N GLN A 414 -22.70 -16.25 -12.63
CA GLN A 414 -22.32 -15.14 -13.50
C GLN A 414 -20.84 -14.80 -13.32
N VAL A 415 -20.09 -14.88 -14.41
CA VAL A 415 -18.67 -14.51 -14.44
C VAL A 415 -18.38 -13.78 -15.76
N LEU A 416 -17.71 -12.65 -15.66
CA LEU A 416 -17.21 -11.89 -16.81
C LEU A 416 -15.70 -11.64 -16.66
N PHE A 417 -14.93 -12.08 -17.65
CA PHE A 417 -13.54 -11.63 -17.84
C PHE A 417 -13.51 -10.56 -18.92
N ARG A 418 -13.12 -9.34 -18.55
CA ARG A 418 -13.20 -8.16 -19.39
C ARG A 418 -11.87 -7.42 -19.43
N GLU A 419 -11.43 -7.08 -20.64
CA GLU A 419 -10.23 -6.26 -20.91
C GLU A 419 -9.01 -6.77 -20.14
N SER A 420 -8.97 -8.09 -19.91
CA SER A 420 -8.00 -8.75 -19.06
C SER A 420 -7.00 -9.53 -19.90
N THR A 421 -5.80 -9.74 -19.37
CA THR A 421 -4.80 -10.60 -20.01
C THR A 421 -4.98 -12.03 -19.50
N LEU A 422 -5.37 -12.94 -20.38
CA LEU A 422 -5.46 -14.37 -20.10
C LEU A 422 -4.14 -15.02 -20.53
N GLY A 423 -3.33 -15.43 -19.55
CA GLY A 423 -2.07 -16.13 -19.78
C GLY A 423 -2.27 -17.54 -20.34
N GLY A 424 -1.16 -18.15 -20.78
CA GLY A 424 -1.17 -19.42 -21.52
C GLY A 424 -1.62 -20.62 -20.68
N THR A 425 -1.92 -20.41 -19.40
CA THR A 425 -2.47 -21.43 -18.51
C THR A 425 -3.91 -21.82 -18.84
N ILE A 426 -4.67 -20.91 -19.44
CA ILE A 426 -6.08 -21.13 -19.72
C ILE A 426 -6.27 -22.09 -20.90
N ARG A 427 -7.14 -23.08 -20.71
CA ARG A 427 -7.58 -23.98 -21.78
C ARG A 427 -8.26 -23.20 -22.89
N THR A 428 -7.66 -23.16 -24.08
CA THR A 428 -8.20 -22.36 -25.19
C THR A 428 -9.41 -23.00 -25.87
N ALA A 429 -9.43 -24.34 -25.99
CA ALA A 429 -10.53 -25.09 -26.61
C ALA A 429 -11.77 -25.22 -25.71
N GLN A 430 -11.56 -25.34 -24.39
CA GLN A 430 -12.61 -25.53 -23.39
C GLN A 430 -12.29 -24.76 -22.10
N PRO A 431 -12.45 -23.43 -22.08
CA PRO A 431 -12.11 -22.60 -20.92
C PRO A 431 -13.13 -22.65 -19.80
N TRP A 432 -14.30 -23.26 -20.01
CA TRP A 432 -15.36 -23.43 -19.01
C TRP A 432 -15.68 -24.91 -18.84
N THR A 433 -16.07 -25.32 -17.64
CA THR A 433 -16.39 -26.73 -17.34
C THR A 433 -17.64 -26.85 -16.47
N ASP A 434 -18.26 -28.03 -16.49
CA ASP A 434 -19.45 -28.33 -15.69
C ASP A 434 -19.12 -28.54 -14.21
N MET A 435 -20.14 -28.47 -13.36
CA MET A 435 -20.04 -28.80 -11.94
C MET A 435 -21.34 -29.41 -11.43
N SER A 436 -21.26 -30.62 -10.88
CA SER A 436 -22.37 -31.28 -10.15
C SER A 436 -23.73 -31.23 -10.87
N GLY A 437 -23.74 -31.46 -12.19
CA GLY A 437 -24.95 -31.44 -13.03
C GLY A 437 -25.34 -30.06 -13.59
N ASN A 438 -24.73 -28.96 -13.11
CA ASN A 438 -24.85 -27.66 -13.75
C ASN A 438 -23.92 -27.59 -14.97
N VAL A 439 -24.52 -27.28 -16.11
CA VAL A 439 -23.85 -27.21 -17.40
C VAL A 439 -23.36 -25.78 -17.66
N TRP A 440 -22.09 -25.61 -18.06
CA TRP A 440 -21.49 -24.28 -18.22
C TRP A 440 -22.20 -23.42 -19.27
N GLN A 441 -22.76 -24.03 -20.32
CA GLN A 441 -23.52 -23.34 -21.36
C GLN A 441 -24.79 -22.65 -20.83
N ASN A 442 -25.35 -23.15 -19.74
CA ASN A 442 -26.56 -22.57 -19.12
C ASN A 442 -26.22 -21.43 -18.15
N ALA A 443 -24.94 -21.28 -17.79
CA ALA A 443 -24.47 -20.21 -16.92
C ALA A 443 -24.21 -18.91 -17.70
N ARG A 444 -24.12 -17.79 -16.98
CA ARG A 444 -23.87 -16.46 -17.54
C ARG A 444 -22.38 -16.16 -17.58
N PHE A 445 -21.64 -17.02 -18.27
CA PHE A 445 -20.19 -16.91 -18.46
C PHE A 445 -19.87 -16.20 -19.76
N THR A 446 -19.12 -15.10 -19.67
CA THR A 446 -18.79 -14.29 -20.84
C THR A 446 -17.37 -13.71 -20.77
N GLU A 447 -16.85 -13.37 -21.94
CA GLU A 447 -15.57 -12.68 -22.10
C GLU A 447 -15.75 -11.39 -22.92
N TYR A 448 -14.89 -10.40 -22.72
CA TYR A 448 -14.94 -9.16 -23.50
C TYR A 448 -13.54 -8.57 -23.71
N LYS A 449 -13.06 -8.53 -24.96
CA LYS A 449 -11.79 -7.89 -25.33
C LYS A 449 -10.60 -8.34 -24.47
N ASN A 450 -10.57 -9.61 -24.09
CA ASN A 450 -9.42 -10.18 -23.41
C ASN A 450 -8.25 -10.34 -24.40
N THR A 451 -7.02 -10.30 -23.89
CA THR A 451 -5.79 -10.46 -24.67
C THR A 451 -4.91 -11.55 -24.07
N GLY A 452 -3.80 -11.89 -24.72
CA GLY A 452 -2.86 -12.91 -24.26
C GLY A 452 -3.14 -14.31 -24.82
N PRO A 453 -2.21 -15.26 -24.62
CA PRO A 453 -2.25 -16.57 -25.27
C PRO A 453 -3.39 -17.50 -24.80
N GLY A 454 -4.01 -17.21 -23.65
CA GLY A 454 -5.22 -17.88 -23.17
C GLY A 454 -6.52 -17.23 -23.67
N ALA A 455 -6.45 -16.08 -24.33
CA ALA A 455 -7.61 -15.37 -24.89
C ALA A 455 -7.96 -15.87 -26.30
N GLY A 456 -9.18 -15.60 -26.75
CA GLY A 456 -9.68 -16.08 -28.03
C GLY A 456 -11.20 -16.04 -28.11
N THR A 457 -11.71 -16.54 -29.23
CA THR A 457 -13.14 -16.60 -29.56
C THR A 457 -13.50 -18.02 -30.01
N GLY A 458 -14.78 -18.39 -29.92
CA GLY A 458 -15.26 -19.69 -30.41
C GLY A 458 -16.57 -20.09 -29.75
N ALA A 459 -17.12 -21.24 -30.18
CA ALA A 459 -18.38 -21.76 -29.65
C ALA A 459 -18.34 -21.96 -28.12
N ASN A 460 -17.17 -22.33 -27.58
CA ASN A 460 -16.97 -22.53 -26.15
C ASN A 460 -16.53 -21.26 -25.39
N ARG A 461 -16.62 -20.08 -26.01
CA ARG A 461 -16.16 -18.80 -25.45
C ARG A 461 -17.18 -17.69 -25.69
N PRO A 462 -18.33 -17.71 -24.99
CA PRO A 462 -19.36 -16.69 -25.17
C PRO A 462 -18.79 -15.29 -24.97
N GLN A 463 -19.06 -14.39 -25.92
CA GLN A 463 -18.59 -13.01 -25.86
C GLN A 463 -19.71 -12.09 -25.38
N LEU A 464 -19.37 -11.15 -24.50
CA LEU A 464 -20.27 -10.04 -24.18
C LEU A 464 -20.44 -9.17 -25.44
N ALA A 465 -21.69 -8.93 -25.84
CA ALA A 465 -21.98 -8.02 -26.94
C ALA A 465 -21.48 -6.60 -26.63
N ALA A 466 -20.86 -5.94 -27.62
CA ALA A 466 -20.30 -4.60 -27.44
C ALA A 466 -21.32 -3.56 -26.95
N ALA A 467 -22.56 -3.63 -27.42
CA ALA A 467 -23.66 -2.77 -26.99
C ALA A 467 -23.97 -2.90 -25.48
N ASN A 468 -23.65 -4.04 -24.87
CA ASN A 468 -23.86 -4.27 -23.44
C ASN A 468 -22.68 -3.82 -22.58
N ALA A 469 -21.50 -3.54 -23.15
CA ALA A 469 -20.29 -3.26 -22.38
C ALA A 469 -20.43 -2.08 -21.39
N ALA A 470 -21.25 -1.07 -21.72
CA ALA A 470 -21.52 0.06 -20.84
C ALA A 470 -22.27 -0.33 -19.55
N ARG A 471 -23.02 -1.45 -19.57
CA ARG A 471 -23.76 -1.98 -18.41
C ARG A 471 -22.91 -2.91 -17.53
N TYR A 472 -21.75 -3.35 -18.01
CA TYR A 472 -20.88 -4.31 -17.32
C TYR A 472 -19.55 -3.67 -16.89
N THR A 473 -19.62 -2.52 -16.24
CA THR A 473 -18.46 -1.81 -15.68
C THR A 473 -18.29 -2.12 -14.19
N PRO A 474 -17.08 -1.92 -13.62
CA PRO A 474 -16.88 -1.95 -12.16
C PRO A 474 -17.94 -1.16 -11.39
N GLN A 475 -18.26 0.05 -11.86
CA GLN A 475 -19.26 0.91 -11.23
C GLN A 475 -20.66 0.30 -11.29
N ALA A 476 -21.07 -0.25 -12.43
CA ALA A 476 -22.40 -0.85 -12.57
C ALA A 476 -22.58 -2.09 -11.66
N TYR A 477 -21.52 -2.90 -11.52
CA TYR A 477 -21.52 -4.06 -10.63
C TYR A 477 -21.71 -3.65 -9.16
N LEU A 478 -21.01 -2.60 -8.73
CA LEU A 478 -20.89 -2.23 -7.32
C LEU A 478 -21.99 -1.27 -6.85
N ALA A 479 -22.57 -0.49 -7.77
CA ALA A 479 -23.57 0.54 -7.46
C ALA A 479 -24.70 0.03 -6.57
N GLY A 480 -25.24 -1.17 -6.83
CA GLY A 480 -26.43 -1.66 -6.14
C GLY A 480 -27.59 -0.65 -6.15
N SER A 481 -28.47 -0.72 -5.16
CA SER A 481 -29.58 0.23 -5.01
C SER A 481 -29.15 1.57 -4.40
N ASP A 482 -27.93 1.64 -3.85
CA ASP A 482 -27.44 2.77 -3.06
C ASP A 482 -26.37 3.60 -3.78
N GLY A 483 -26.09 3.31 -5.05
CA GLY A 483 -25.14 4.04 -5.89
C GLY A 483 -23.68 3.92 -5.44
N TRP A 484 -23.32 2.90 -4.65
CA TRP A 484 -21.96 2.77 -4.10
C TRP A 484 -20.89 2.77 -5.20
N ASN A 485 -19.97 3.75 -5.14
CA ASN A 485 -18.84 3.90 -6.08
C ASN A 485 -17.50 3.89 -5.33
N PRO A 486 -16.83 2.74 -5.21
CA PRO A 486 -15.46 2.67 -4.70
C PRO A 486 -14.38 2.81 -5.80
N VAL A 487 -14.79 2.97 -7.06
CA VAL A 487 -13.89 3.01 -8.23
C VAL A 487 -13.22 4.38 -8.38
N GLY A 488 -13.90 5.45 -7.93
CA GLY A 488 -13.44 6.84 -8.04
C GLY A 488 -14.18 7.61 -9.13
#